data_AF-A0A6V8CST9-F1
#
_entry.id   AF-A0A6V8CST9-F1
#
_cell.length_a   1.000
_cell.length_b   1.000
_cell.length_c   1.000
_cell.angle_alpha   90.00
_cell.angle_beta   90.00
_cell.angle_gamma   90.00
#
_symmetry.space_group_name_H-M   'P 1'
#
loop_
_entity.id
_entity.type
_entity.pdbx_description
1 polymer ?
#
loop_
_entity_poly.entity_id
_entity_poly.type
_entity_poly.pdbx_seq_one_letter_code
_entity_poly.pdbx_strand_id
1 'polypeptide(L)'
;MTSESINRTKRTMAIVLTMLMLTMGLSQAASVSTYSNGQSQAIVELDDSSNYLDSTSGSILLPEGETVNAAAMVVGTQYLEYDNYDRYDAHSTGLGSYLWDPQYNGGFTLYSTSNDFSVQDETLALQSLGYNQDFESPVPFTVGPAVNGFQENNWERGMTESGFPIPKCGSGDWCYGTDFDSMNYRNEIGSYTYELTTDSIYVWGGKSQASFQSMHNLYYRNAPSSSFYYEDCAYVMVQSSTDGSSWGAFEFLPFDQSNTTGVSNGNGMYTRGTSVNQITTKCNKYSFPTGATMIGGTSNNSQTASNAGWATVGLDLSSYE
;
A
#
# COMPACT_ATOMS: atom_id res chain seq x y z
N MET A 1 -10.61 -11.07 106.51
CA MET A 1 -11.21 -11.87 105.42
C MET A 1 -10.70 -13.29 105.55
N THR A 2 -11.62 -14.26 105.64
CA THR A 2 -11.34 -15.65 106.03
C THR A 2 -10.55 -16.44 104.97
N SER A 3 -9.69 -17.34 105.45
CA SER A 3 -8.85 -18.30 104.70
C SER A 3 -9.61 -19.16 103.67
N GLU A 4 -10.94 -19.27 103.79
CA GLU A 4 -11.80 -19.93 102.80
C GLU A 4 -11.94 -19.19 101.46
N SER A 5 -11.74 -17.87 101.42
CA SER A 5 -11.90 -17.08 100.19
C SER A 5 -10.72 -17.22 99.22
N ILE A 6 -9.52 -17.49 99.71
CA ILE A 6 -8.30 -17.61 98.88
C ILE A 6 -8.21 -18.99 98.20
N ASN A 7 -8.75 -20.04 98.84
CA ASN A 7 -8.76 -21.41 98.29
C ASN A 7 -9.89 -21.65 97.27
N ARG A 8 -10.98 -20.88 97.31
CA ARG A 8 -12.00 -20.88 96.23
C ARG A 8 -11.46 -20.30 94.93
N THR A 9 -10.78 -19.15 94.99
CA THR A 9 -10.28 -18.45 93.79
C THR A 9 -9.24 -19.26 93.01
N LYS A 10 -8.34 -19.99 93.70
CA LYS A 10 -7.34 -20.85 93.05
C LYS A 10 -7.94 -22.12 92.42
N ARG A 11 -8.96 -22.73 93.06
CA ARG A 11 -9.69 -23.88 92.51
C ARG A 11 -10.56 -23.49 91.32
N THR A 12 -11.21 -22.33 91.33
CA THR A 12 -12.00 -21.84 90.20
C THR A 12 -11.12 -21.53 88.99
N MET A 13 -9.94 -20.94 89.18
CA MET A 13 -9.01 -20.68 88.07
C MET A 13 -8.41 -21.94 87.45
N ALA A 14 -8.08 -22.96 88.25
CA ALA A 14 -7.58 -24.23 87.72
C ALA A 14 -8.66 -25.00 86.92
N ILE A 15 -9.92 -24.98 87.36
CA ILE A 15 -11.03 -25.61 86.65
C ILE A 15 -11.32 -24.86 85.33
N VAL A 16 -11.27 -23.52 85.33
CA VAL A 16 -11.46 -22.71 84.11
C VAL A 16 -10.32 -22.96 83.11
N LEU A 17 -9.05 -23.00 83.54
CA LEU A 17 -7.92 -23.30 82.63
C LEU A 17 -7.97 -24.74 82.09
N THR A 18 -8.39 -25.71 82.91
CA THR A 18 -8.48 -27.11 82.49
C THR A 18 -9.67 -27.31 81.53
N MET A 19 -10.80 -26.65 81.74
CA MET A 19 -11.90 -26.60 80.75
C MET A 19 -11.46 -25.89 79.46
N LEU A 20 -10.67 -24.82 79.54
CA LEU A 20 -10.17 -24.09 78.36
C LEU A 20 -9.19 -24.92 77.51
N MET A 21 -8.37 -25.77 78.14
CA MET A 21 -7.50 -26.70 77.40
C MET A 21 -8.25 -27.93 76.85
N LEU A 22 -9.34 -28.36 77.51
CA LEU A 22 -10.18 -29.47 77.05
C LEU A 22 -11.19 -29.08 75.95
N THR A 23 -11.53 -27.80 75.79
CA THR A 23 -12.41 -27.30 74.70
C THR A 23 -11.66 -26.77 73.48
N MET A 24 -10.32 -26.70 73.53
CA MET A 24 -9.49 -26.31 72.37
C MET A 24 -9.21 -27.47 71.40
N GLY A 25 -9.60 -28.70 71.74
CA GLY A 25 -9.77 -29.77 70.77
C GLY A 25 -11.17 -29.69 70.16
N LEU A 26 -11.26 -29.45 68.86
CA LEU A 26 -12.48 -29.39 68.03
C LEU A 26 -13.20 -28.03 68.02
N SER A 27 -12.69 -27.07 67.22
CA SER A 27 -13.53 -26.45 66.18
C SER A 27 -12.74 -25.48 65.33
N GLN A 28 -13.19 -25.43 64.08
CA GLN A 28 -12.62 -24.78 62.94
C GLN A 28 -12.64 -23.24 63.07
N ALA A 29 -11.78 -22.63 62.26
CA ALA A 29 -11.93 -21.29 61.70
C ALA A 29 -11.84 -20.11 62.70
N ALA A 30 -10.62 -19.79 63.13
CA ALA A 30 -10.27 -18.38 63.27
C ALA A 30 -10.04 -17.82 61.85
N SER A 31 -11.11 -17.30 61.24
CA SER A 31 -11.02 -16.54 59.99
C SER A 31 -10.49 -15.14 60.29
N VAL A 32 -9.26 -14.85 59.90
CA VAL A 32 -8.75 -13.48 59.81
C VAL A 32 -9.02 -13.00 58.39
N SER A 33 -10.06 -12.20 58.19
CA SER A 33 -10.56 -11.84 56.86
C SER A 33 -10.19 -10.44 56.38
N THR A 34 -9.27 -9.70 57.03
CA THR A 34 -8.72 -8.45 56.45
C THR A 34 -7.50 -7.93 57.22
N TYR A 35 -6.44 -7.58 56.48
CA TYR A 35 -5.36 -6.70 56.94
C TYR A 35 -5.56 -5.29 56.36
N SER A 36 -5.05 -4.26 57.04
CA SER A 36 -5.36 -2.83 56.77
C SER A 36 -4.81 -2.23 55.47
N ASN A 37 -4.31 -3.05 54.54
CA ASN A 37 -3.92 -2.68 53.18
C ASN A 37 -4.57 -3.56 52.09
N GLY A 38 -5.59 -4.37 52.42
CA GLY A 38 -6.44 -5.03 51.42
C GLY A 38 -5.81 -6.22 50.67
N GLN A 39 -4.74 -6.82 51.18
CA GLN A 39 -4.17 -8.06 50.64
C GLN A 39 -4.48 -9.24 51.58
N SER A 40 -4.82 -10.40 51.02
CA SER A 40 -5.21 -11.62 51.75
C SER A 40 -4.11 -12.69 51.80
N GLN A 41 -2.83 -12.30 51.66
CA GLN A 41 -1.71 -13.24 51.62
C GLN A 41 -0.53 -12.69 52.42
N ALA A 42 0.01 -13.50 53.33
CA ALA A 42 1.33 -13.33 53.90
C ALA A 42 2.24 -14.37 53.25
N ILE A 43 3.26 -13.92 52.51
CA ILE A 43 4.33 -14.78 52.01
C ILE A 43 5.41 -14.74 53.09
N VAL A 44 5.66 -15.88 53.74
CA VAL A 44 6.85 -16.08 54.55
C VAL A 44 7.92 -16.60 53.60
N GLU A 45 8.77 -15.70 53.14
CA GLU A 45 9.94 -16.05 52.34
C GLU A 45 11.07 -16.43 53.29
N LEU A 46 11.54 -17.68 53.19
CA LEU A 46 12.75 -18.13 53.86
C LEU A 46 13.94 -17.64 53.04
N ASP A 47 14.41 -16.45 53.37
CA ASP A 47 15.57 -15.81 52.75
C ASP A 47 16.88 -16.41 53.29
N ASP A 48 17.12 -17.69 52.97
CA ASP A 48 18.48 -18.27 52.91
C ASP A 48 18.48 -19.56 52.07
N SER A 49 18.32 -19.42 50.75
CA SER A 49 18.42 -20.53 49.79
C SER A 49 19.87 -20.89 49.43
N SER A 50 20.86 -20.28 50.09
CA SER A 50 22.24 -20.31 49.59
C SER A 50 22.95 -21.66 49.78
N ASN A 51 22.40 -22.57 50.58
CA ASN A 51 23.07 -23.82 50.94
C ASN A 51 22.38 -25.13 50.48
N TYR A 52 21.29 -25.07 49.71
CA TYR A 52 20.50 -26.27 49.34
C TYR A 52 20.37 -26.55 47.85
N LEU A 53 21.06 -25.78 47.00
CA LEU A 53 20.99 -25.91 45.54
C LEU A 53 22.30 -26.47 44.99
N ASP A 54 22.28 -27.71 44.50
CA ASP A 54 23.30 -28.19 43.57
C ASP A 54 22.96 -27.70 42.15
N SER A 55 23.67 -26.68 41.70
CA SER A 55 23.51 -26.07 40.37
C SER A 55 23.89 -26.99 39.19
N THR A 56 24.47 -28.17 39.46
CA THR A 56 24.92 -29.10 38.42
C THR A 56 23.93 -30.23 38.18
N SER A 57 23.27 -30.73 39.23
CA SER A 57 22.31 -31.86 39.11
C SER A 57 20.85 -31.48 39.35
N GLY A 58 20.58 -30.27 39.87
CA GLY A 58 19.23 -29.82 40.22
C GLY A 58 18.60 -30.61 41.38
N SER A 59 19.39 -31.39 42.12
CA SER A 59 18.91 -32.16 43.27
C SER A 59 18.99 -31.34 44.56
N ILE A 60 18.02 -31.55 45.46
CA ILE A 60 17.95 -30.93 46.79
C ILE A 60 18.15 -32.04 47.82
N LEU A 61 19.16 -31.88 48.69
CA LEU A 61 19.42 -32.83 49.78
C LEU A 61 18.75 -32.32 51.06
N LEU A 62 17.89 -33.14 51.67
CA LEU A 62 17.22 -32.81 52.93
C LEU A 62 17.96 -33.44 54.13
N PRO A 63 18.04 -32.75 55.28
CA PRO A 63 18.56 -33.33 56.52
C PRO A 63 17.74 -34.54 57.01
N GLU A 64 18.38 -35.41 57.77
CA GLU A 64 17.76 -36.63 58.29
C GLU A 64 16.58 -36.29 59.26
N GLY A 65 15.37 -36.75 58.92
CA GLY A 65 14.15 -36.50 59.71
C GLY A 65 13.15 -35.51 59.09
N GLU A 66 13.50 -34.83 58.01
CA GLU A 66 12.60 -33.95 57.25
C GLU A 66 11.80 -34.76 56.19
N THR A 67 10.55 -34.35 55.89
CA THR A 67 9.74 -34.97 54.82
C THR A 67 9.15 -33.90 53.90
N VAL A 68 9.30 -34.10 52.58
CA VAL A 68 8.70 -33.21 51.56
C VAL A 68 7.19 -33.38 51.61
N ASN A 69 6.47 -32.33 52.04
CA ASN A 69 5.01 -32.34 52.06
C ASN A 69 4.39 -31.85 50.74
N ALA A 70 5.12 -31.07 49.93
CA ALA A 70 4.78 -30.69 48.57
C ALA A 70 6.02 -30.24 47.79
N ALA A 71 6.06 -30.52 46.49
CA ALA A 71 7.02 -29.96 45.55
C ALA A 71 6.25 -29.45 44.33
N ALA A 72 6.55 -28.22 43.88
CA ALA A 72 5.95 -27.64 42.69
C ALA A 72 7.06 -27.10 41.77
N MET A 73 6.97 -27.43 40.48
CA MET A 73 7.84 -26.92 39.43
C MET A 73 7.00 -26.04 38.51
N VAL A 74 7.38 -24.77 38.36
CA VAL A 74 6.75 -23.86 37.39
C VAL A 74 7.63 -23.82 36.15
N VAL A 75 7.23 -24.54 35.10
CA VAL A 75 7.88 -24.46 33.79
C VAL A 75 7.23 -23.32 33.01
N GLY A 76 7.93 -22.20 32.89
CA GLY A 76 7.50 -21.11 32.01
C GLY A 76 7.62 -21.53 30.55
N THR A 77 6.52 -21.70 29.84
CA THR A 77 6.49 -21.96 28.39
C THR A 77 6.39 -20.66 27.60
N GLN A 78 7.19 -19.64 27.95
CA GLN A 78 7.31 -18.47 27.09
C GLN A 78 8.07 -18.90 25.83
N TYR A 79 7.40 -18.83 24.68
CA TYR A 79 8.10 -18.93 23.40
C TYR A 79 8.93 -17.65 23.24
N LEU A 80 10.19 -17.82 22.83
CA LEU A 80 11.08 -16.74 22.45
C LEU A 80 10.93 -16.62 20.93
N GLU A 81 10.26 -15.57 20.44
CA GLU A 81 10.32 -15.24 19.01
C GLU A 81 11.74 -14.76 18.71
N TYR A 82 12.52 -15.62 18.07
CA TYR A 82 13.78 -15.27 17.45
C TYR A 82 13.47 -14.85 16.02
N ASP A 83 13.41 -13.55 15.77
CA ASP A 83 13.33 -13.01 14.41
C ASP A 83 14.76 -12.99 13.85
N ASN A 84 15.06 -13.92 12.94
CA ASN A 84 16.34 -13.97 12.25
C ASN A 84 16.19 -13.36 10.85
N TYR A 85 16.90 -12.27 10.60
CA TYR A 85 17.00 -11.67 9.27
C TYR A 85 18.22 -12.25 8.56
N ASP A 86 18.04 -13.36 7.85
CA ASP A 86 19.07 -13.89 6.96
C ASP A 86 19.03 -13.13 5.63
N ARG A 87 20.08 -12.37 5.35
CA ARG A 87 20.26 -11.69 4.06
C ARG A 87 20.97 -12.63 3.08
N TYR A 88 20.22 -13.08 2.08
CA TYR A 88 20.76 -13.82 0.95
C TYR A 88 21.16 -12.85 -0.17
N ASP A 89 22.43 -12.90 -0.56
CA ASP A 89 23.06 -12.17 -1.65
C ASP A 89 23.76 -13.20 -2.54
N ALA A 90 23.95 -12.89 -3.82
CA ALA A 90 24.74 -13.70 -4.76
C ALA A 90 26.12 -14.07 -4.18
N HIS A 91 26.67 -13.24 -3.30
CA HIS A 91 27.94 -13.51 -2.61
C HIS A 91 27.80 -14.30 -1.29
N SER A 92 26.63 -14.32 -0.64
CA SER A 92 26.43 -14.99 0.65
C SER A 92 25.99 -16.44 0.51
N THR A 93 25.56 -16.85 -0.67
CA THR A 93 25.26 -18.24 -1.01
C THR A 93 26.26 -18.77 -2.02
N GLY A 94 26.61 -20.05 -1.96
CA GLY A 94 27.43 -20.69 -3.00
C GLY A 94 26.76 -20.78 -4.38
N LEU A 95 25.60 -20.15 -4.54
CA LEU A 95 24.77 -20.16 -5.75
C LEU A 95 25.11 -18.99 -6.70
N GLY A 96 25.82 -17.95 -6.25
CA GLY A 96 26.25 -16.86 -7.14
C GLY A 96 25.06 -16.14 -7.79
N SER A 97 25.18 -15.85 -9.09
CA SER A 97 24.16 -15.27 -9.94
C SER A 97 22.87 -16.10 -10.07
N TYR A 98 22.84 -17.34 -9.57
CA TYR A 98 21.67 -18.22 -9.62
C TYR A 98 20.86 -18.25 -8.33
N LEU A 99 21.16 -17.36 -7.37
CA LEU A 99 20.42 -17.28 -6.10
C LEU A 99 18.91 -17.17 -6.33
N TRP A 100 18.48 -16.44 -7.37
CA TRP A 100 17.09 -16.16 -7.66
C TRP A 100 16.45 -17.18 -8.62
N ASP A 101 17.23 -18.09 -9.21
CA ASP A 101 16.68 -19.08 -10.14
C ASP A 101 16.18 -20.32 -9.39
N PRO A 102 14.86 -20.62 -9.46
CA PRO A 102 14.26 -21.72 -8.70
C PRO A 102 14.78 -23.09 -9.13
N GLN A 103 15.35 -23.21 -10.33
CA GLN A 103 15.96 -24.45 -10.82
C GLN A 103 17.29 -24.76 -10.12
N TYR A 104 18.03 -23.73 -9.70
CA TYR A 104 19.38 -23.87 -9.14
C TYR A 104 19.40 -23.70 -7.63
N ASN A 105 18.47 -22.92 -7.08
CA ASN A 105 18.35 -22.74 -5.64
C ASN A 105 17.47 -23.81 -4.96
N GLY A 106 17.03 -24.85 -5.67
CA GLY A 106 16.26 -25.95 -5.10
C GLY A 106 14.82 -25.59 -4.73
N GLY A 107 14.23 -24.59 -5.38
CA GLY A 107 12.86 -24.12 -5.13
C GLY A 107 12.72 -23.17 -3.95
N PHE A 108 13.82 -22.57 -3.48
CA PHE A 108 13.81 -21.58 -2.41
C PHE A 108 13.07 -20.29 -2.81
N THR A 109 13.03 -19.94 -4.11
CA THR A 109 12.27 -18.80 -4.61
C THR A 109 11.04 -19.29 -5.38
N LEU A 110 9.91 -18.63 -5.14
CA LEU A 110 8.65 -18.89 -5.82
C LEU A 110 8.21 -17.62 -6.55
N TYR A 111 7.79 -17.79 -7.80
CA TYR A 111 7.30 -16.72 -8.65
C TYR A 111 5.87 -17.02 -9.09
N SER A 112 5.06 -15.98 -9.22
CA SER A 112 3.78 -16.07 -9.95
C SER A 112 4.01 -16.43 -11.42
N THR A 113 5.06 -15.86 -12.02
CA THR A 113 5.59 -16.16 -13.35
C THR A 113 7.07 -15.75 -13.40
N SER A 114 7.95 -16.63 -13.89
CA SER A 114 9.40 -16.34 -13.96
C SER A 114 9.75 -15.31 -15.04
N ASN A 115 8.86 -15.05 -15.99
CA ASN A 115 9.11 -14.09 -17.08
C ASN A 115 9.07 -12.64 -16.60
N ASP A 116 8.43 -12.37 -15.46
CA ASP A 116 8.29 -11.01 -14.94
C ASP A 116 9.51 -10.59 -14.11
N PHE A 117 10.54 -11.44 -14.02
CA PHE A 117 11.70 -11.25 -13.16
C PHE A 117 13.01 -11.59 -13.88
N SER A 118 14.10 -10.92 -13.50
CA SER A 118 15.47 -11.21 -13.91
C SER A 118 16.08 -12.30 -13.03
N VAL A 119 15.60 -13.53 -13.20
CA VAL A 119 15.98 -14.67 -12.34
C VAL A 119 17.42 -15.15 -12.54
N GLN A 120 18.11 -14.73 -13.62
CA GLN A 120 19.47 -15.14 -13.94
C GLN A 120 20.54 -14.10 -13.61
N ASP A 121 20.13 -12.93 -13.12
CA ASP A 121 21.04 -11.87 -12.71
C ASP A 121 21.34 -11.96 -11.22
N GLU A 122 22.44 -11.35 -10.77
CA GLU A 122 22.85 -11.32 -9.35
C GLU A 122 21.79 -10.65 -8.44
N THR A 123 20.96 -9.77 -9.02
CA THR A 123 19.90 -9.05 -8.32
C THR A 123 18.55 -9.32 -8.97
N LEU A 124 17.54 -9.61 -8.15
CA LEU A 124 16.17 -9.72 -8.60
C LEU A 124 15.61 -8.34 -8.99
N ALA A 125 15.32 -8.15 -10.27
CA ALA A 125 14.60 -6.99 -10.80
C ALA A 125 13.39 -7.41 -11.63
N LEU A 126 12.36 -6.57 -11.66
CA LEU A 126 11.17 -6.77 -12.48
C LEU A 126 11.49 -6.58 -13.97
N GLN A 127 11.07 -7.52 -14.80
CA GLN A 127 11.01 -7.30 -16.24
C GLN A 127 9.78 -6.43 -16.54
N SER A 128 10.02 -5.15 -16.82
CA SER A 128 8.97 -4.27 -17.34
C SER A 128 8.41 -4.87 -18.65
N LEU A 129 7.07 -5.01 -18.73
CA LEU A 129 6.32 -5.40 -19.93
C LEU A 129 6.09 -4.23 -20.90
N GLY A 130 6.69 -3.07 -20.63
CA GLY A 130 6.45 -1.83 -21.35
C GLY A 130 6.54 -0.61 -20.43
N TYR A 131 6.39 0.56 -21.02
CA TYR A 131 6.43 1.81 -20.28
C TYR A 131 5.05 2.09 -19.68
N ASN A 132 4.95 1.97 -18.35
CA ASN A 132 3.78 2.37 -17.58
C ASN A 132 4.17 3.56 -16.74
N GLN A 133 3.54 4.70 -17.01
CA GLN A 133 3.67 5.89 -16.19
C GLN A 133 2.49 5.93 -15.22
N ASP A 134 2.73 5.60 -13.95
CA ASP A 134 1.80 5.97 -12.89
C ASP A 134 2.11 7.43 -12.51
N PHE A 135 1.09 8.27 -12.47
CA PHE A 135 1.25 9.72 -12.22
C PHE A 135 1.51 10.04 -10.73
N GLU A 136 1.83 9.00 -9.95
CA GLU A 136 2.03 9.02 -8.51
C GLU A 136 3.32 9.70 -8.11
N SER A 137 4.41 9.42 -8.84
CA SER A 137 5.67 10.11 -8.61
C SER A 137 5.61 11.51 -9.24
N PRO A 138 6.20 12.55 -8.62
CA PRO A 138 6.40 13.84 -9.28
C PRO A 138 7.40 13.66 -10.42
N VAL A 139 6.94 13.12 -11.54
CA VAL A 139 7.69 13.05 -12.77
C VAL A 139 7.81 14.46 -13.33
N PRO A 140 9.01 14.89 -13.77
CA PRO A 140 9.19 16.20 -14.37
C PRO A 140 8.49 16.24 -15.72
N PHE A 141 7.20 16.57 -15.72
CA PHE A 141 6.56 17.04 -16.94
C PHE A 141 6.83 18.53 -17.11
N THR A 142 7.16 18.91 -18.33
CA THR A 142 7.25 20.31 -18.73
C THR A 142 5.90 20.74 -19.27
N VAL A 143 5.28 21.70 -18.57
CA VAL A 143 4.02 22.31 -19.01
C VAL A 143 4.29 23.36 -20.08
N GLY A 144 3.32 23.52 -20.99
CA GLY A 144 3.38 24.49 -22.07
C GLY A 144 3.33 25.97 -21.62
N PRO A 145 3.19 26.90 -22.58
CA PRO A 145 2.99 28.31 -22.28
C PRO A 145 1.77 28.56 -21.40
N ALA A 146 1.79 29.67 -20.65
CA ALA A 146 0.69 30.09 -19.79
C ALA A 146 -0.63 30.21 -20.57
N VAL A 147 -1.71 29.67 -19.99
CA VAL A 147 -3.06 29.79 -20.55
C VAL A 147 -3.70 31.05 -20.00
N ASN A 148 -4.18 31.92 -20.90
CA ASN A 148 -4.73 33.23 -20.54
C ASN A 148 -3.76 34.13 -19.74
N GLY A 149 -2.45 33.99 -19.97
CA GLY A 149 -1.42 34.77 -19.27
C GLY A 149 -1.08 34.28 -17.86
N PHE A 150 -1.72 33.21 -17.36
CA PHE A 150 -1.44 32.61 -16.07
C PHE A 150 -0.92 31.17 -16.23
N GLN A 151 0.22 30.86 -15.61
CA GLN A 151 0.80 29.51 -15.63
C GLN A 151 -0.08 28.49 -14.87
N GLU A 152 -0.76 28.95 -13.83
CA GLU A 152 -1.64 28.16 -12.97
C GLU A 152 -2.87 27.60 -13.71
N ASN A 153 -3.24 28.21 -14.83
CA ASN A 153 -4.36 27.74 -15.67
C ASN A 153 -3.97 26.62 -16.64
N ASN A 154 -2.75 26.07 -16.55
CA ASN A 154 -2.25 25.03 -17.43
C ASN A 154 -2.41 23.63 -16.80
N TRP A 155 -1.67 22.64 -17.29
CA TRP A 155 -1.56 21.34 -16.63
C TRP A 155 -1.05 21.48 -15.21
N GLU A 156 -1.68 20.74 -14.31
CA GLU A 156 -1.37 20.70 -12.89
C GLU A 156 -1.39 19.26 -12.39
N ARG A 157 -0.69 19.02 -11.28
CA ARG A 157 -0.69 17.75 -10.57
C ARG A 157 -1.44 17.93 -9.26
N GLY A 158 -2.55 17.22 -9.11
CA GLY A 158 -3.43 17.37 -7.97
C GLY A 158 -4.02 16.03 -7.52
N MET A 159 -4.70 16.09 -6.38
CA MET A 159 -5.60 15.03 -5.91
C MET A 159 -7.03 15.45 -6.20
N THR A 160 -7.93 14.48 -6.37
CA THR A 160 -9.35 14.79 -6.54
C THR A 160 -9.94 15.38 -5.26
N GLU A 161 -10.53 16.57 -5.34
CA GLU A 161 -11.17 17.22 -4.20
C GLU A 161 -12.62 16.78 -3.98
N SER A 162 -13.11 16.96 -2.75
CA SER A 162 -14.50 16.66 -2.41
C SER A 162 -15.48 17.54 -3.19
N GLY A 163 -16.36 16.91 -3.98
CA GLY A 163 -17.32 17.61 -4.83
C GLY A 163 -16.87 17.84 -6.27
N PHE A 164 -15.63 17.46 -6.61
CA PHE A 164 -15.16 17.45 -7.99
C PHE A 164 -15.84 16.31 -8.79
N PRO A 165 -16.17 16.49 -10.09
CA PRO A 165 -16.85 15.45 -10.88
C PRO A 165 -16.02 14.19 -11.12
N ILE A 166 -14.72 14.24 -10.85
CA ILE A 166 -13.83 13.09 -10.91
C ILE A 166 -13.68 12.53 -9.49
N PRO A 167 -14.22 11.34 -9.18
CA PRO A 167 -14.20 10.80 -7.83
C PRO A 167 -12.88 10.13 -7.43
N LYS A 168 -11.98 9.87 -8.41
CA LYS A 168 -10.66 9.27 -8.20
C LYS A 168 -9.76 9.48 -9.43
N CYS A 169 -8.44 9.45 -9.25
CA CYS A 169 -7.50 9.34 -10.35
C CYS A 169 -7.55 7.95 -11.00
N GLY A 170 -7.14 7.84 -12.27
CA GLY A 170 -7.17 6.58 -13.03
C GLY A 170 -6.13 5.56 -12.55
N SER A 171 -5.03 6.06 -11.99
CA SER A 171 -4.00 5.33 -11.28
C SER A 171 -3.72 6.06 -9.97
N GLY A 172 -3.58 5.32 -8.87
CA GLY A 172 -3.24 5.82 -7.52
C GLY A 172 -4.02 7.04 -7.04
N ASP A 173 -3.36 7.89 -6.26
CA ASP A 173 -3.98 9.02 -5.55
C ASP A 173 -3.75 10.38 -6.25
N TRP A 174 -2.77 10.47 -7.15
CA TRP A 174 -2.39 11.71 -7.83
C TRP A 174 -2.67 11.65 -9.33
N CYS A 175 -3.21 12.73 -9.88
CA CYS A 175 -3.46 12.86 -11.30
C CYS A 175 -2.87 14.14 -11.87
N TYR A 176 -2.46 14.06 -13.14
CA TYR A 176 -2.25 15.23 -13.97
C TYR A 176 -3.54 15.56 -14.69
N GLY A 177 -3.92 16.83 -14.68
CA GLY A 177 -5.15 17.31 -15.27
C GLY A 177 -5.05 18.78 -15.61
N THR A 178 -6.13 19.27 -16.22
CA THR A 178 -6.36 20.68 -16.43
C THR A 178 -7.62 21.04 -15.67
N ASP A 179 -7.56 22.08 -14.83
CA ASP A 179 -8.72 22.63 -14.13
C ASP A 179 -9.32 21.66 -13.09
N PHE A 180 -8.58 21.36 -12.01
CA PHE A 180 -9.07 20.67 -10.80
C PHE A 180 -9.95 21.57 -9.92
N ASP A 181 -9.84 22.90 -10.10
CA ASP A 181 -10.60 23.88 -9.32
C ASP A 181 -11.95 24.25 -9.97
N SER A 182 -12.11 24.05 -11.29
CA SER A 182 -13.34 24.35 -12.02
C SER A 182 -13.74 23.25 -13.01
N MET A 183 -15.04 23.08 -13.21
CA MET A 183 -15.58 22.07 -14.14
C MET A 183 -15.59 22.54 -15.61
N ASN A 184 -15.22 23.79 -15.88
CA ASN A 184 -15.35 24.39 -17.20
C ASN A 184 -14.08 25.13 -17.62
N TYR A 185 -13.17 24.35 -18.21
CA TYR A 185 -11.91 24.85 -18.76
C TYR A 185 -12.07 25.93 -19.84
N ARG A 186 -13.28 26.15 -20.38
CA ARG A 186 -13.58 27.12 -21.46
C ARG A 186 -13.95 28.53 -20.97
N ASN A 187 -14.20 28.75 -19.68
CA ASN A 187 -14.77 30.02 -19.21
C ASN A 187 -13.88 31.23 -19.59
N GLU A 188 -14.38 32.02 -20.56
CA GLU A 188 -13.87 33.33 -21.01
C GLU A 188 -12.50 33.35 -21.70
N ILE A 189 -11.97 32.20 -22.11
CA ILE A 189 -10.68 32.12 -22.80
C ILE A 189 -10.93 31.94 -24.31
N GLY A 190 -10.13 32.62 -25.14
CA GLY A 190 -10.14 32.49 -26.59
C GLY A 190 -9.71 31.08 -27.06
N SER A 191 -8.98 30.98 -28.17
CA SER A 191 -8.34 29.70 -28.54
C SER A 191 -7.01 29.55 -27.80
N TYR A 192 -6.78 28.42 -27.15
CA TYR A 192 -5.56 28.06 -26.43
C TYR A 192 -5.23 26.59 -26.66
N THR A 193 -4.05 26.17 -26.21
CA THR A 193 -3.61 24.78 -26.29
C THR A 193 -2.91 24.41 -25.01
N TYR A 194 -3.26 23.23 -24.48
CA TYR A 194 -2.57 22.60 -23.38
C TYR A 194 -1.47 21.69 -23.91
N GLU A 195 -0.29 21.78 -23.31
CA GLU A 195 0.87 20.98 -23.69
C GLU A 195 1.52 20.40 -22.44
N LEU A 196 1.78 19.10 -22.48
CA LEU A 196 2.49 18.38 -21.46
C LEU A 196 3.58 17.57 -22.16
N THR A 197 4.84 17.87 -21.87
CA THR A 197 6.00 17.18 -22.45
C THR A 197 6.70 16.38 -21.36
N THR A 198 7.05 15.14 -21.67
CA THR A 198 7.76 14.24 -20.75
C THR A 198 9.26 14.35 -20.99
N ASP A 199 10.05 13.93 -20.01
CA ASP A 199 11.47 13.63 -20.26
C ASP A 199 11.63 12.52 -21.30
N SER A 200 12.79 12.49 -21.95
CA SER A 200 13.13 11.46 -22.92
C SER A 200 13.09 10.07 -22.29
N ILE A 201 12.43 9.14 -22.97
CA ILE A 201 12.42 7.72 -22.60
C ILE A 201 13.19 6.91 -23.63
N TYR A 202 13.91 5.89 -23.15
CA TYR A 202 14.53 4.91 -24.03
C TYR A 202 13.53 3.81 -24.37
N VAL A 203 13.30 3.57 -25.66
CA VAL A 203 12.43 2.49 -26.13
C VAL A 203 13.30 1.26 -26.37
N TRP A 204 13.05 0.18 -25.64
CA TRP A 204 13.79 -1.06 -25.80
C TRP A 204 13.17 -1.94 -26.89
N GLY A 205 14.03 -2.55 -27.70
CA GLY A 205 13.61 -3.54 -28.70
C GLY A 205 12.74 -4.65 -28.11
N GLY A 206 11.55 -4.86 -28.66
CA GLY A 206 10.56 -5.83 -28.18
C GLY A 206 9.76 -5.38 -26.95
N LYS A 207 9.93 -4.13 -26.48
CA LYS A 207 9.21 -3.54 -25.33
C LYS A 207 8.66 -2.15 -25.68
N SER A 208 8.08 -2.03 -26.87
CA SER A 208 7.60 -0.78 -27.43
C SER A 208 6.17 -0.40 -27.06
N GLN A 209 5.51 -1.17 -26.20
CA GLN A 209 4.15 -0.86 -25.77
C GLN A 209 4.17 0.17 -24.64
N ALA A 210 3.35 1.21 -24.78
CA ALA A 210 3.12 2.20 -23.74
C ALA A 210 1.61 2.42 -23.56
N SER A 211 1.19 2.75 -22.34
CA SER A 211 -0.21 3.07 -22.08
C SER A 211 -0.35 4.11 -20.97
N PHE A 212 -1.48 4.81 -20.98
CA PHE A 212 -1.85 5.74 -19.93
C PHE A 212 -3.36 5.71 -19.67
N GLN A 213 -3.75 6.09 -18.45
CA GLN A 213 -5.16 6.28 -18.10
C GLN A 213 -5.61 7.67 -18.55
N SER A 214 -6.74 7.74 -19.25
CA SER A 214 -7.35 8.98 -19.72
C SER A 214 -8.79 9.09 -19.25
N MET A 215 -9.12 10.23 -18.64
CA MET A 215 -10.49 10.69 -18.48
C MET A 215 -10.61 12.03 -19.19
N HIS A 216 -11.62 12.19 -20.04
CA HIS A 216 -11.77 13.41 -20.83
C HIS A 216 -13.22 13.80 -21.04
N ASN A 217 -13.46 15.11 -21.14
CA ASN A 217 -14.74 15.70 -21.47
C ASN A 217 -14.53 16.96 -22.31
N LEU A 218 -14.08 16.74 -23.54
CA LEU A 218 -13.73 17.78 -24.51
C LEU A 218 -15.00 18.36 -25.16
N TYR A 219 -14.96 19.65 -25.47
CA TYR A 219 -16.09 20.37 -26.02
C TYR A 219 -16.49 19.82 -27.40
N TYR A 220 -17.80 19.60 -27.53
CA TYR A 220 -18.47 19.28 -28.78
C TYR A 220 -19.76 20.08 -28.88
N ARG A 221 -20.24 20.27 -30.12
CA ARG A 221 -21.50 20.96 -30.39
C ARG A 221 -22.49 20.04 -31.08
N ASN A 222 -23.77 20.27 -30.81
CA ASN A 222 -24.86 19.52 -31.42
C ASN A 222 -24.91 19.75 -32.94
N ALA A 223 -25.13 18.66 -33.67
CA ALA A 223 -25.60 18.62 -35.05
C ALA A 223 -27.06 18.12 -35.06
N PRO A 224 -27.78 18.21 -36.20
CA PRO A 224 -29.11 17.61 -36.32
C PRO A 224 -29.09 16.10 -36.00
N SER A 225 -30.21 15.60 -35.46
CA SER A 225 -30.44 14.16 -35.24
C SER A 225 -29.43 13.44 -34.33
N SER A 226 -29.28 13.92 -33.09
CA SER A 226 -28.45 13.28 -32.03
C SER A 226 -27.01 12.99 -32.46
N SER A 227 -26.46 13.84 -33.32
CA SER A 227 -25.10 13.76 -33.82
C SER A 227 -24.31 14.99 -33.40
N PHE A 228 -22.97 14.95 -33.52
CA PHE A 228 -22.12 16.00 -32.96
C PHE A 228 -20.99 16.42 -33.89
N TYR A 229 -20.47 17.63 -33.68
CA TYR A 229 -19.16 18.04 -34.17
C TYR A 229 -18.23 18.19 -32.97
N TYR A 230 -17.11 17.47 -32.97
CA TYR A 230 -16.14 17.51 -31.87
C TYR A 230 -15.15 18.63 -32.15
N GLU A 231 -15.24 19.72 -31.40
CA GLU A 231 -14.49 20.95 -31.70
C GLU A 231 -13.10 20.91 -31.08
N ASP A 232 -13.02 20.35 -29.87
CA ASP A 232 -11.77 20.15 -29.14
C ASP A 232 -11.29 18.70 -29.30
N CYS A 233 -9.98 18.52 -29.21
CA CYS A 233 -9.33 17.24 -29.44
C CYS A 233 -8.11 17.08 -28.51
N ALA A 234 -7.72 15.82 -28.30
CA ALA A 234 -6.42 15.48 -27.70
C ALA A 234 -5.72 14.40 -28.53
N TYR A 235 -4.41 14.47 -28.58
CA TYR A 235 -3.55 13.58 -29.38
C TYR A 235 -2.15 13.49 -28.76
N VAL A 236 -1.39 12.48 -29.17
CA VAL A 236 0.00 12.30 -28.77
C VAL A 236 0.91 12.61 -29.96
N MET A 237 1.98 13.33 -29.67
CA MET A 237 3.08 13.56 -30.60
C MET A 237 4.35 12.96 -29.99
N VAL A 238 5.22 12.42 -30.84
CA VAL A 238 6.49 11.84 -30.42
C VAL A 238 7.62 12.53 -31.17
N GLN A 239 8.75 12.69 -30.49
CA GLN A 239 10.01 13.14 -31.07
C GLN A 239 11.04 12.08 -30.72
N SER A 240 11.85 11.67 -31.68
CA SER A 240 12.88 10.65 -31.48
C SER A 240 14.28 11.24 -31.66
N SER A 241 15.25 10.58 -31.02
CA SER A 241 16.66 10.90 -31.10
C SER A 241 17.46 9.60 -31.01
N THR A 242 18.53 9.49 -31.79
CA THR A 242 19.45 8.33 -31.76
C THR A 242 20.65 8.53 -30.85
N ASP A 243 20.91 9.78 -30.44
CA ASP A 243 22.05 10.19 -29.62
C ASP A 243 21.63 10.91 -28.32
N GLY A 244 20.32 11.00 -28.07
CA GLY A 244 19.73 11.71 -26.92
C GLY A 244 19.93 13.23 -26.92
N SER A 245 20.50 13.79 -27.99
CA SER A 245 20.93 15.20 -28.06
C SER A 245 20.40 15.92 -29.30
N SER A 246 20.33 15.21 -30.42
CA SER A 246 19.82 15.66 -31.70
C SER A 246 18.42 15.09 -31.89
N TRP A 247 17.42 15.96 -31.70
CA TRP A 247 16.02 15.57 -31.73
C TRP A 247 15.37 15.87 -33.09
N GLY A 248 14.57 14.93 -33.59
CA GLY A 248 13.78 15.07 -34.82
C GLY A 248 12.66 16.11 -34.75
N ALA A 249 11.74 16.12 -35.70
CA ALA A 249 10.50 16.89 -35.55
C ALA A 249 9.47 16.11 -34.71
N PHE A 250 8.49 16.81 -34.13
CA PHE A 250 7.34 16.13 -33.53
C PHE A 250 6.46 15.50 -34.62
N GLU A 251 6.17 14.22 -34.47
CA GLU A 251 5.37 13.41 -35.38
C GLU A 251 4.11 12.90 -34.67
N PHE A 252 3.01 12.79 -35.41
CA PHE A 252 1.74 12.30 -34.87
C PHE A 252 1.82 10.80 -34.62
N LEU A 253 1.58 10.39 -33.37
CA LEU A 253 1.51 8.99 -32.98
C LEU A 253 0.05 8.55 -32.91
N PRO A 254 -0.43 7.67 -33.81
CA PRO A 254 -1.79 7.14 -33.71
C PRO A 254 -1.95 6.27 -32.45
N PHE A 255 -3.15 6.32 -31.86
CA PHE A 255 -3.49 5.42 -30.76
C PHE A 255 -3.58 3.97 -31.25
N ASP A 256 -2.98 3.07 -30.48
CA ASP A 256 -3.09 1.64 -30.70
C ASP A 256 -4.45 1.16 -30.20
N GLN A 257 -5.38 1.00 -31.14
CA GLN A 257 -6.74 0.54 -30.85
C GLN A 257 -6.80 -0.90 -30.32
N SER A 258 -5.77 -1.72 -30.56
CA SER A 258 -5.73 -3.09 -30.05
C SER A 258 -5.41 -3.15 -28.54
N ASN A 259 -4.66 -2.16 -28.05
CA ASN A 259 -4.27 -2.01 -26.65
C ASN A 259 -5.06 -0.90 -25.91
N THR A 260 -6.05 -0.29 -26.57
CA THR A 260 -6.94 0.72 -25.99
C THR A 260 -8.24 0.07 -25.50
N THR A 261 -8.69 0.44 -24.29
CA THR A 261 -9.94 -0.07 -23.70
C THR A 261 -10.77 1.04 -23.08
N GLY A 262 -12.10 0.92 -23.13
CA GLY A 262 -13.05 1.92 -22.61
C GLY A 262 -13.41 3.05 -23.58
N VAL A 263 -12.54 3.36 -24.55
CA VAL A 263 -12.81 4.27 -25.67
C VAL A 263 -12.42 3.63 -27.00
N SER A 264 -13.05 4.09 -28.08
CA SER A 264 -12.82 3.59 -29.44
C SER A 264 -13.40 4.58 -30.48
N ASN A 265 -13.17 4.31 -31.77
CA ASN A 265 -13.76 5.11 -32.84
C ASN A 265 -15.29 5.17 -32.73
N GLY A 266 -15.84 6.38 -32.59
CA GLY A 266 -17.27 6.62 -32.37
C GLY A 266 -17.67 6.72 -30.90
N ASN A 267 -16.76 6.43 -29.96
CA ASN A 267 -17.01 6.45 -28.52
C ASN A 267 -15.76 6.94 -27.75
N GLY A 268 -15.63 8.26 -27.57
CA GLY A 268 -14.46 8.91 -26.94
C GLY A 268 -13.25 9.10 -27.87
N MET A 269 -13.25 8.47 -29.04
CA MET A 269 -12.29 8.76 -30.11
C MET A 269 -13.01 8.94 -31.44
N TYR A 270 -12.53 9.86 -32.27
CA TYR A 270 -13.17 10.20 -33.54
C TYR A 270 -12.13 10.54 -34.61
N THR A 271 -12.50 10.33 -35.86
CA THR A 271 -11.66 10.73 -36.99
C THR A 271 -11.75 12.23 -37.22
N ARG A 272 -10.62 12.85 -37.57
CA ARG A 272 -10.57 14.25 -37.98
C ARG A 272 -11.16 14.43 -39.38
N GLY A 273 -12.01 15.44 -39.55
CA GLY A 273 -12.63 15.77 -40.82
C GLY A 273 -13.58 16.97 -40.75
N THR A 274 -14.46 17.08 -41.76
CA THR A 274 -15.44 18.17 -41.89
C THR A 274 -16.88 17.70 -41.78
N SER A 275 -17.10 16.40 -41.61
CA SER A 275 -18.44 15.81 -41.56
C SER A 275 -18.99 15.78 -40.14
N VAL A 276 -20.28 15.49 -40.02
CA VAL A 276 -20.92 15.16 -38.75
C VAL A 276 -20.25 13.92 -38.14
N ASN A 277 -20.15 13.87 -36.81
CA ASN A 277 -19.48 12.85 -36.01
C ASN A 277 -17.97 12.74 -36.26
N GLN A 278 -17.34 13.88 -36.59
CA GLN A 278 -15.90 14.01 -36.76
C GLN A 278 -15.33 15.14 -35.91
N ILE A 279 -14.04 15.03 -35.61
CA ILE A 279 -13.26 16.13 -35.02
C ILE A 279 -13.05 17.19 -36.08
N THR A 280 -13.44 18.42 -35.76
CA THR A 280 -13.39 19.53 -36.70
C THR A 280 -11.95 19.95 -36.99
N THR A 281 -11.78 20.73 -38.03
CA THR A 281 -10.49 21.30 -38.41
C THR A 281 -9.99 22.38 -37.44
N LYS A 282 -10.68 22.65 -36.33
CA LYS A 282 -10.16 23.53 -35.25
C LYS A 282 -9.06 22.86 -34.44
N CYS A 283 -9.05 21.53 -34.42
CA CYS A 283 -7.91 20.74 -34.00
C CYS A 283 -6.80 20.86 -35.07
N ASN A 284 -5.93 21.87 -34.96
CA ASN A 284 -5.01 22.24 -36.05
C ASN A 284 -3.64 22.80 -35.63
N LYS A 285 -3.22 22.65 -34.37
CA LYS A 285 -1.87 23.08 -33.97
C LYS A 285 -0.79 22.43 -34.84
N TYR A 286 -0.97 21.15 -35.19
CA TYR A 286 -0.12 20.43 -36.12
C TYR A 286 -0.88 19.98 -37.37
N SER A 287 -0.12 19.60 -38.39
CA SER A 287 -0.66 18.90 -39.56
C SER A 287 -0.79 17.42 -39.23
N PHE A 288 -1.95 16.84 -39.55
CA PHE A 288 -2.27 15.45 -39.25
C PHE A 288 -2.55 14.66 -40.54
N PRO A 289 -2.22 13.36 -40.57
CA PRO A 289 -2.61 12.48 -41.67
C PRO A 289 -4.12 12.49 -41.92
N THR A 290 -4.52 12.24 -43.16
CA THR A 290 -5.93 12.04 -43.50
C THR A 290 -6.49 10.84 -42.73
N GLY A 291 -7.64 11.02 -42.08
CA GLY A 291 -8.26 9.97 -41.27
C GLY A 291 -7.62 9.75 -39.90
N ALA A 292 -6.74 10.65 -39.44
CA ALA A 292 -6.19 10.59 -38.09
C ALA A 292 -7.32 10.50 -37.04
N THR A 293 -7.24 9.47 -36.20
CA THR A 293 -8.13 9.28 -35.05
C THR A 293 -7.52 9.95 -33.83
N MET A 294 -8.32 10.73 -33.12
CA MET A 294 -7.92 11.47 -31.93
C MET A 294 -8.96 11.31 -30.83
N ILE A 295 -8.60 11.68 -29.61
CA ILE A 295 -9.55 11.76 -28.50
C ILE A 295 -10.45 12.97 -28.73
N GLY A 296 -11.75 12.79 -28.51
CA GLY A 296 -12.77 13.81 -28.70
C GLY A 296 -14.03 13.49 -27.89
N GLY A 297 -14.81 14.51 -27.58
CA GLY A 297 -16.04 14.33 -26.79
C GLY A 297 -15.73 13.86 -25.37
N THR A 298 -16.50 12.91 -24.86
CA THR A 298 -16.35 12.39 -23.50
C THR A 298 -15.93 10.93 -23.46
N SER A 299 -15.08 10.60 -22.48
CA SER A 299 -14.77 9.23 -22.12
C SER A 299 -15.86 8.60 -21.26
N ASN A 300 -16.81 9.36 -20.72
CA ASN A 300 -17.89 8.86 -19.89
C ASN A 300 -18.96 8.17 -20.76
N ASN A 301 -18.91 6.85 -20.79
CA ASN A 301 -19.79 6.02 -21.60
C ASN A 301 -20.06 4.68 -20.90
N SER A 302 -20.87 3.81 -21.50
CA SER A 302 -21.26 2.53 -20.89
C SER A 302 -20.08 1.58 -20.59
N GLN A 303 -18.95 1.71 -21.30
CA GLN A 303 -17.75 0.89 -21.12
C GLN A 303 -16.86 1.39 -19.98
N THR A 304 -16.92 2.67 -19.64
CA THR A 304 -16.11 3.31 -18.58
C THR A 304 -16.91 3.66 -17.33
N ALA A 305 -18.22 3.44 -17.34
CA ALA A 305 -19.12 3.75 -16.22
C ALA A 305 -18.68 3.09 -14.91
N SER A 306 -18.18 1.86 -14.96
CA SER A 306 -17.65 1.13 -13.78
C SER A 306 -16.34 1.69 -13.26
N ASN A 307 -15.61 2.47 -14.06
CA ASN A 307 -14.34 3.10 -13.70
C ASN A 307 -14.42 4.62 -13.71
N ALA A 308 -15.60 5.19 -13.43
CA ALA A 308 -15.81 6.63 -13.33
C ALA A 308 -15.35 7.43 -14.57
N GLY A 309 -15.45 6.85 -15.77
CA GLY A 309 -15.07 7.52 -17.01
C GLY A 309 -13.60 7.34 -17.42
N TRP A 310 -12.76 6.66 -16.63
CA TRP A 310 -11.37 6.39 -17.00
C TRP A 310 -11.27 5.26 -18.03
N ALA A 311 -10.44 5.49 -19.05
CA ALA A 311 -10.13 4.57 -20.12
C ALA A 311 -8.61 4.35 -20.23
N THR A 312 -8.19 3.14 -20.61
CA THR A 312 -6.78 2.86 -20.92
C THR A 312 -6.52 3.19 -22.39
N VAL A 313 -5.59 4.10 -22.66
CA VAL A 313 -5.18 4.47 -24.02
C VAL A 313 -3.82 3.86 -24.31
N GLY A 314 -3.77 3.02 -25.34
CA GLY A 314 -2.56 2.33 -25.78
C GLY A 314 -1.80 3.09 -26.87
N LEU A 315 -0.48 2.94 -26.86
CA LEU A 315 0.46 3.48 -27.81
C LEU A 315 1.43 2.38 -28.28
N ASP A 316 1.74 2.37 -29.57
CA ASP A 316 2.74 1.49 -30.16
C ASP A 316 3.97 2.31 -30.57
N LEU A 317 5.09 2.11 -29.88
CA LEU A 317 6.35 2.77 -30.13
C LEU A 317 7.32 1.92 -30.96
N SER A 318 6.87 0.84 -31.61
CA SER A 318 7.76 -0.14 -32.29
C SER A 318 8.61 0.47 -33.40
N SER A 319 8.16 1.59 -33.97
CA SER A 319 8.91 2.34 -34.99
C SER A 319 10.06 3.18 -34.40
N TYR A 320 10.21 3.22 -33.07
CA TYR A 320 11.17 4.04 -32.34
C TYR A 320 12.10 3.23 -31.43
N GLU A 321 12.16 1.91 -31.62
CA GLU A 321 13.15 1.01 -30.99
C GLU A 321 14.59 1.27 -31.45
#